data_AF-A0A534UT99-F1
#
_entry.id   AF-A0A534UT99-F1
#
_cell.length_a   1.000
_cell.length_b   1.000
_cell.length_c   1.000
_cell.angle_alpha   90.00
_cell.angle_beta   90.00
_cell.angle_gamma   90.00
#
_symmetry.space_group_name_H-M   'P 1'
#
loop_
_entity.id
_entity.type
_entity.pdbx_description
1 polymer ?
#
loop_
_entity_poly.entity_id
_entity_poly.type
_entity_poly.pdbx_seq_one_letter_code
_entity_poly.pdbx_strand_id
1 'polypeptide(L)'
;MDFNLPPDLLEYLAKLDAFIDAEIKPLQAEDDNQRFFDHRREWARTDFENDGLPRKEWEALLVEAKRRADRAGFYRFSLPREFGGQGGSNLWMAVIREHLASKGLGLFNDLQNEHSVVGNFPIVVMLRDFGSPAQREEFIRGSLDGTHIISFGLTEPNHGSDATHMETRAARETRSGVAGWRIDGEK
;
A
#
# COMPACT_ATOMS: atom_id res chain seq x y z
N MET A 1 -12.06 12.78 -30.60
CA MET A 1 -11.76 12.35 -29.22
C MET A 1 -10.28 12.07 -29.19
N ASP A 2 -9.54 12.67 -28.26
CA ASP A 2 -8.10 12.48 -28.12
C ASP A 2 -7.85 11.43 -27.05
N PHE A 3 -7.07 10.40 -27.38
CA PHE A 3 -6.71 9.29 -26.49
C PHE A 3 -5.23 9.31 -26.12
N ASN A 4 -4.49 10.33 -26.56
CA ASN A 4 -3.09 10.50 -26.17
C ASN A 4 -3.00 10.81 -24.68
N LEU A 5 -1.93 10.33 -24.05
CA LEU A 5 -1.63 10.69 -22.67
C LEU A 5 -1.27 12.18 -22.59
N PRO A 6 -1.73 12.90 -21.55
CA PRO A 6 -1.35 14.29 -21.31
C PRO A 6 0.19 14.47 -21.26
N PRO A 7 0.76 15.54 -21.86
CA PRO A 7 2.22 15.74 -21.88
C PRO A 7 2.85 15.84 -20.49
N ASP A 8 2.15 16.42 -19.52
CA ASP A 8 2.57 16.53 -18.13
C ASP A 8 2.59 15.17 -17.41
N LEU A 9 1.69 14.25 -17.77
CA LEU A 9 1.75 12.86 -17.30
C LEU A 9 2.99 12.15 -17.87
N LEU A 10 3.30 12.33 -19.15
CA LEU A 10 4.53 11.76 -19.74
C LEU A 10 5.80 12.28 -19.07
N GLU A 11 5.86 13.59 -18.78
CA GLU A 11 6.95 14.19 -18.03
C GLU A 11 7.05 13.63 -16.61
N TYR A 12 5.90 13.41 -15.95
CA TYR A 12 5.86 12.79 -14.62
C TYR A 12 6.41 11.37 -14.63
N LEU A 13 6.04 10.54 -15.62
CA LEU A 13 6.57 9.19 -15.78
C LEU A 13 8.09 9.19 -15.98
N ALA A 14 8.62 10.14 -16.76
CA ALA A 14 10.07 10.28 -16.95
C ALA A 14 10.80 10.66 -15.64
N LYS A 15 10.22 11.55 -14.82
CA LYS A 15 10.76 11.90 -13.50
C LYS A 15 10.73 10.70 -12.55
N LEU A 16 9.65 9.93 -12.58
CA LEU A 16 9.50 8.72 -11.78
C LEU A 16 10.55 7.66 -12.17
N ASP A 17 10.80 7.47 -13.46
CA ASP A 17 11.83 6.57 -13.96
C ASP A 17 13.24 6.98 -13.50
N ALA A 18 13.56 8.27 -13.64
CA ALA A 18 14.84 8.81 -13.17
C ALA A 18 15.03 8.60 -11.65
N PHE A 19 13.98 8.80 -10.86
CA PHE A 19 14.01 8.50 -9.42
C PHE A 19 14.23 7.01 -9.14
N ILE A 20 13.52 6.12 -9.84
CA ILE A 20 13.68 4.68 -9.67
C ILE A 20 15.12 4.25 -9.98
N ASP A 21 15.71 4.76 -11.06
CA ASP A 21 17.07 4.44 -11.47
C ASP A 21 18.12 4.99 -10.48
N ALA A 22 17.88 6.17 -9.93
CA ALA A 22 18.82 6.83 -9.02
C ALA A 22 18.75 6.31 -7.57
N GLU A 23 17.57 5.91 -7.08
CA GLU A 23 17.33 5.69 -5.65
C GLU A 23 16.84 4.28 -5.31
N ILE A 24 15.99 3.69 -6.16
CA ILE A 24 15.29 2.44 -5.83
C ILE A 24 16.03 1.21 -6.37
N LYS A 25 16.52 1.26 -7.62
CA LYS A 25 17.34 0.19 -8.18
C LYS A 25 18.65 -0.04 -7.42
N PRO A 26 19.38 1.02 -6.98
CA PRO A 26 20.54 0.83 -6.12
C PRO A 26 20.19 0.15 -4.80
N LEU A 27 19.12 0.60 -4.11
CA LEU A 27 18.63 -0.02 -2.88
C LEU A 27 18.28 -1.51 -3.07
N GLN A 28 17.67 -1.87 -4.21
CA GLN A 28 17.40 -3.27 -4.55
C GLN A 28 18.68 -4.09 -4.81
N ALA A 29 19.75 -3.45 -5.28
CA ALA A 29 21.03 -4.12 -5.56
C ALA A 29 21.95 -4.23 -4.33
N GLU A 30 21.70 -3.45 -3.28
CA GLU A 30 22.42 -3.49 -2.00
C GLU A 30 22.11 -4.79 -1.21
N ASP A 31 23.07 -5.22 -0.38
CA ASP A 31 22.89 -6.26 0.66
C ASP A 31 22.13 -7.53 0.25
N ASP A 32 22.39 -8.01 -0.97
CA ASP A 32 21.74 -9.19 -1.58
C ASP A 32 20.20 -9.08 -1.69
N ASN A 33 19.65 -7.86 -1.68
CA ASN A 33 18.20 -7.63 -1.74
C ASN A 33 17.57 -8.18 -3.04
N GLN A 34 18.36 -8.43 -4.07
CA GLN A 34 17.92 -9.09 -5.31
C GLN A 34 17.29 -10.48 -5.07
N ARG A 35 17.64 -11.17 -3.98
CA ARG A 35 16.98 -12.43 -3.58
C ARG A 35 15.46 -12.30 -3.43
N PHE A 36 14.96 -11.10 -3.11
CA PHE A 36 13.54 -10.83 -2.99
C PHE A 36 12.84 -10.60 -4.33
N PHE A 37 13.54 -10.59 -5.46
CA PHE A 37 12.95 -10.27 -6.77
C PHE A 37 13.26 -11.32 -7.83
N ASP A 38 14.12 -12.30 -7.55
CA ASP A 38 14.43 -13.40 -8.45
C ASP A 38 13.35 -14.50 -8.43
N HIS A 39 13.63 -15.63 -9.08
CA HIS A 39 12.72 -16.78 -9.17
C HIS A 39 12.50 -17.50 -7.82
N ARG A 40 13.33 -17.26 -6.80
CA ARG A 40 13.24 -17.83 -5.44
C ARG A 40 12.59 -16.88 -4.44
N ARG A 41 12.11 -15.73 -4.91
CA ARG A 41 11.57 -14.65 -4.06
C ARG A 41 10.55 -15.09 -3.03
N GLU A 42 9.68 -16.07 -3.32
CA GLU A 42 8.69 -16.56 -2.34
C GLU A 42 9.39 -17.14 -1.12
N TRP A 43 10.39 -18.01 -1.32
CA TRP A 43 11.20 -18.56 -0.23
C TRP A 43 12.02 -17.50 0.50
N ALA A 44 12.53 -16.51 -0.23
CA ALA A 44 13.30 -15.43 0.35
C ALA A 44 12.43 -14.50 1.21
N ARG A 45 11.19 -14.23 0.81
CA ARG A 45 10.27 -13.31 1.49
C ARG A 45 9.51 -13.98 2.64
N THR A 46 9.31 -15.30 2.59
CA THR A 46 8.53 -16.05 3.59
C THR A 46 9.42 -16.62 4.69
N ASP A 47 9.01 -16.38 5.94
CA ASP A 47 9.62 -16.98 7.12
C ASP A 47 8.86 -18.25 7.55
N PHE A 48 9.30 -19.40 7.04
CA PHE A 48 8.66 -20.69 7.34
C PHE A 48 8.83 -21.13 8.79
N GLU A 49 9.77 -20.54 9.54
CA GLU A 49 9.95 -20.81 10.97
C GLU A 49 9.03 -19.93 11.85
N ASN A 50 8.34 -18.96 11.24
CA ASN A 50 7.46 -18.00 11.90
C ASN A 50 6.10 -17.94 11.18
N ASP A 51 5.41 -19.08 11.12
CA ASP A 51 4.06 -19.26 10.55
C ASP A 51 3.89 -18.77 9.09
N GLY A 52 4.98 -18.68 8.34
CA GLY A 52 4.95 -18.19 6.95
C GLY A 52 4.79 -16.67 6.83
N LEU A 53 4.95 -15.92 7.92
CA LEU A 53 4.92 -14.46 7.90
C LEU A 53 6.06 -13.88 7.04
N PRO A 54 5.93 -12.63 6.56
CA PRO A 54 7.00 -11.96 5.84
C PRO A 54 8.28 -11.86 6.70
N ARG A 55 9.44 -12.09 6.09
CA ARG A 55 10.74 -11.86 6.73
C ARG A 55 10.92 -10.38 7.07
N LYS A 56 11.52 -10.11 8.22
CA LYS A 56 11.75 -8.74 8.70
C LYS A 56 12.61 -7.91 7.76
N GLU A 57 13.60 -8.52 7.11
CA GLU A 57 14.47 -7.86 6.15
C GLU A 57 13.71 -7.43 4.90
N TRP A 58 12.72 -8.23 4.47
CA TRP A 58 11.84 -7.87 3.37
C TRP A 58 10.96 -6.67 3.75
N GLU A 59 10.31 -6.71 4.91
CA GLU A 59 9.48 -5.60 5.38
C GLU A 59 10.29 -4.31 5.56
N ALA A 60 11.49 -4.41 6.15
CA ALA A 60 12.39 -3.28 6.32
C ALA A 60 12.79 -2.64 4.98
N LEU A 61 13.06 -3.46 3.95
CA LEU A 61 13.36 -2.99 2.61
C LEU A 61 12.17 -2.22 1.99
N LEU A 62 10.95 -2.74 2.15
CA LEU A 62 9.74 -2.05 1.66
C LEU A 62 9.48 -0.72 2.38
N VAL A 63 9.72 -0.68 3.70
CA VAL A 63 9.61 0.55 4.50
C VAL A 63 10.63 1.58 4.03
N GLU A 64 11.87 1.17 3.76
CA GLU A 64 12.91 2.08 3.28
C GLU A 64 12.59 2.61 1.87
N ALA A 65 12.13 1.76 0.95
CA ALA A 65 11.70 2.18 -0.38
C ALA A 65 10.55 3.20 -0.31
N LYS A 66 9.56 2.94 0.55
CA LYS A 66 8.45 3.87 0.84
C LYS A 66 8.97 5.22 1.35
N ARG A 67 9.90 5.20 2.31
CA ARG A 67 10.48 6.43 2.90
C ARG A 67 11.24 7.26 1.87
N ARG A 68 12.01 6.64 0.97
CA ARG A 68 12.69 7.33 -0.13
C ARG A 68 11.68 7.94 -1.11
N ALA A 69 10.66 7.19 -1.49
CA ALA A 69 9.62 7.66 -2.40
C ALA A 69 8.76 8.80 -1.82
N ASP A 70 8.50 8.77 -0.51
CA ASP A 70 7.76 9.83 0.18
C ASP A 70 8.57 11.12 0.24
N ARG A 71 9.86 11.02 0.58
CA ARG A 71 10.80 12.15 0.58
C ARG A 71 10.94 12.79 -0.81
N ALA A 72 10.93 11.96 -1.86
CA ALA A 72 10.99 12.42 -3.24
C ALA A 72 9.64 12.97 -3.76
N GLY A 73 8.56 12.85 -2.99
CA GLY A 73 7.24 13.39 -3.31
C GLY A 73 6.38 12.50 -4.22
N PHE A 74 6.81 11.27 -4.48
CA PHE A 74 6.06 10.31 -5.32
C PHE A 74 5.04 9.49 -4.53
N TYR A 75 5.37 9.13 -3.28
CA TYR A 75 4.56 8.16 -2.54
C TYR A 75 3.12 8.62 -2.35
N ARG A 76 2.89 9.88 -1.96
CA ARG A 76 1.55 10.44 -1.66
C ARG A 76 0.81 11.03 -2.87
N PHE A 77 1.25 10.78 -4.10
CA PHE A 77 0.75 11.47 -5.30
C PHE A 77 -0.79 11.59 -5.39
N SER A 78 -1.52 10.50 -5.16
CA SER A 78 -2.99 10.45 -5.27
C SER A 78 -3.74 11.21 -4.16
N LEU A 79 -3.07 11.51 -3.04
CA LEU A 79 -3.72 12.16 -1.91
C LEU A 79 -3.94 13.66 -2.17
N PRO A 80 -4.98 14.27 -1.59
CA PRO A 80 -5.13 15.71 -1.51
C PRO A 80 -3.91 16.42 -0.91
N ARG A 81 -3.75 17.72 -1.25
CA ARG A 81 -2.64 18.56 -0.76
C ARG A 81 -2.59 18.68 0.76
N GLU A 82 -3.73 18.66 1.44
CA GLU A 82 -3.82 18.68 2.92
C GLU A 82 -3.11 17.49 3.59
N PHE A 83 -2.93 16.39 2.86
CA PHE A 83 -2.20 15.20 3.33
C PHE A 83 -0.79 15.08 2.74
N GLY A 84 -0.28 16.17 2.12
CA GLY A 84 1.03 16.20 1.48
C GLY A 84 1.07 15.55 0.09
N GLY A 85 -0.09 15.28 -0.50
CA GLY A 85 -0.18 14.73 -1.86
C GLY A 85 -0.31 15.78 -2.96
N GLN A 86 -0.53 15.32 -4.18
CA GLN A 86 -0.60 16.17 -5.38
C GLN A 86 -2.02 16.26 -5.96
N GLY A 87 -2.99 15.55 -5.39
CA GLY A 87 -4.36 15.47 -5.91
C GLY A 87 -4.44 14.70 -7.22
N GLY A 88 -3.56 13.70 -7.41
CA GLY A 88 -3.50 12.89 -8.62
C GLY A 88 -4.84 12.23 -8.97
N SER A 89 -5.23 12.31 -10.24
CA SER A 89 -6.47 11.72 -10.72
C SER A 89 -6.39 10.19 -10.86
N ASN A 90 -7.54 9.51 -10.88
CA ASN A 90 -7.60 8.06 -11.13
C ASN A 90 -7.02 7.67 -12.50
N LEU A 91 -7.17 8.51 -13.53
CA LEU A 91 -6.55 8.26 -14.84
C LEU A 91 -5.03 8.25 -14.73
N TRP A 92 -4.44 9.23 -14.05
CA TRP A 92 -3.00 9.28 -13.84
C TRP A 92 -2.51 8.09 -13.03
N MET A 93 -3.22 7.74 -11.94
CA MET A 93 -2.89 6.56 -11.14
C MET A 93 -2.93 5.28 -11.98
N ALA A 94 -3.94 5.10 -12.83
CA ALA A 94 -4.04 3.93 -13.69
C ALA A 94 -2.83 3.82 -14.63
N VAL A 95 -2.49 4.92 -15.31
CA VAL A 95 -1.35 4.97 -16.23
C VAL A 95 -0.01 4.78 -15.51
N ILE A 96 0.17 5.39 -14.34
CA ILE A 96 1.38 5.20 -13.52
C ILE A 96 1.53 3.72 -13.11
N ARG A 97 0.44 3.09 -12.64
CA ARG A 97 0.48 1.69 -12.21
C ARG A 97 0.75 0.75 -13.37
N GLU A 98 0.15 1.00 -14.53
CA GLU A 98 0.43 0.26 -15.76
C GLU A 98 1.90 0.43 -16.22
N HIS A 99 2.40 1.67 -16.26
CA HIS A 99 3.79 1.97 -16.60
C HIS A 99 4.77 1.24 -15.68
N LEU A 100 4.57 1.30 -14.36
CA LEU A 100 5.39 0.57 -13.41
C LEU A 100 5.28 -0.95 -13.60
N ALA A 101 4.07 -1.50 -13.76
CA ALA A 101 3.88 -2.94 -13.96
C ALA A 101 4.56 -3.44 -15.24
N SER A 102 4.57 -2.64 -16.32
CA SER A 102 5.21 -3.00 -17.60
C SER A 102 6.73 -3.18 -17.50
N LYS A 103 7.38 -2.64 -16.46
CA LYS A 103 8.81 -2.81 -16.17
C LYS A 103 9.13 -4.15 -15.51
N GLY A 104 8.11 -4.93 -15.16
CA GLY A 104 8.24 -6.20 -14.45
C GLY A 104 8.33 -6.01 -12.93
N LEU A 105 8.61 -7.12 -12.23
CA LEU A 105 8.72 -7.14 -10.79
C LEU A 105 10.01 -6.43 -10.33
N GLY A 106 9.88 -5.49 -9.39
CA GLY A 106 11.01 -4.84 -8.75
C GLY A 106 10.60 -4.10 -7.49
N LEU A 107 11.58 -3.58 -6.74
CA LEU A 107 11.33 -2.84 -5.50
C LEU A 107 10.50 -1.58 -5.74
N PHE A 108 10.50 -1.05 -6.95
CA PHE A 108 9.66 0.09 -7.30
C PHE A 108 8.15 -0.25 -7.34
N ASN A 109 7.79 -1.50 -7.61
CA ASN A 109 6.40 -1.92 -7.78
C ASN A 109 6.25 -3.45 -7.73
N ASP A 110 5.51 -3.94 -6.75
CA ASP A 110 5.13 -5.35 -6.60
C ASP A 110 3.62 -5.46 -6.37
N LEU A 111 2.92 -5.99 -7.37
CA LEU A 111 1.47 -6.15 -7.32
C LEU A 111 1.02 -7.33 -6.44
N GLN A 112 1.92 -8.25 -6.05
CA GLN A 112 1.56 -9.39 -5.21
C GLN A 112 1.22 -8.96 -3.77
N ASN A 113 1.86 -7.89 -3.28
CA ASN A 113 1.64 -7.35 -1.94
C ASN A 113 1.22 -5.86 -1.94
N GLU A 114 0.81 -5.35 -3.10
CA GLU A 114 0.40 -3.95 -3.32
C GLU A 114 1.50 -2.92 -2.94
N HIS A 115 2.78 -3.32 -2.95
CA HIS A 115 3.89 -2.38 -2.75
C HIS A 115 4.13 -1.52 -4.00
N SER A 116 4.38 -0.24 -3.81
CA SER A 116 4.83 0.67 -4.87
C SER A 116 5.38 1.98 -4.32
N VAL A 117 6.31 2.57 -5.08
CA VAL A 117 6.86 3.90 -4.83
C VAL A 117 5.84 5.02 -5.05
N VAL A 118 4.74 4.72 -5.75
CA VAL A 118 3.53 5.55 -5.78
C VAL A 118 2.43 4.80 -5.04
N GLY A 119 2.08 5.28 -3.84
CA GLY A 119 1.17 4.60 -2.93
C GLY A 119 -0.29 4.68 -3.35
N ASN A 120 -1.02 3.60 -3.07
CA ASN A 120 -2.46 3.57 -3.12
C ASN A 120 -3.00 3.80 -1.69
N PHE A 121 -3.88 4.78 -1.48
CA PHE A 121 -4.35 5.16 -0.13
C PHE A 121 -5.88 5.06 0.04
N PRO A 122 -6.51 3.93 -0.30
CA PRO A 122 -7.96 3.78 -0.18
C PRO A 122 -8.45 3.98 1.26
N ILE A 123 -7.66 3.55 2.26
CA ILE A 123 -8.01 3.70 3.68
C ILE A 123 -8.02 5.17 4.10
N VAL A 124 -7.03 5.96 3.66
CA VAL A 124 -6.99 7.41 3.95
C VAL A 124 -8.17 8.12 3.31
N VAL A 125 -8.50 7.80 2.06
CA VAL A 125 -9.65 8.39 1.36
C VAL A 125 -10.97 8.01 2.04
N MET A 126 -11.14 6.73 2.42
CA MET A 126 -12.31 6.26 3.16
C MET A 126 -12.46 7.00 4.51
N LEU A 127 -11.37 7.13 5.27
CA LEU A 127 -11.40 7.85 6.55
C LEU A 127 -11.68 9.35 6.36
N ARG A 128 -11.10 9.98 5.34
CA ARG A 128 -11.36 11.39 5.00
C ARG A 128 -12.85 11.63 4.74
N ASP A 129 -13.50 10.73 4.01
CA ASP A 129 -14.89 10.93 3.59
C ASP A 129 -15.89 10.50 4.67
N PHE A 130 -15.63 9.37 5.33
CA PHE A 130 -16.63 8.70 6.19
C PHE A 130 -16.21 8.57 7.66
N GLY A 131 -14.95 8.82 8.00
CA GLY A 131 -14.47 8.75 9.38
C GLY A 131 -15.03 9.88 10.24
N SER A 132 -15.17 9.65 11.54
CA SER A 132 -15.41 10.71 12.51
C SER A 132 -14.20 11.65 12.63
N PRO A 133 -14.35 12.87 13.19
CA PRO A 133 -13.21 13.76 13.39
C PRO A 133 -12.06 13.13 14.19
N ALA A 134 -12.37 12.36 15.23
CA ALA A 134 -11.36 11.65 16.02
C ALA A 134 -10.65 10.55 15.21
N GLN A 135 -11.40 9.77 14.43
CA GLN A 135 -10.82 8.74 13.57
C GLN A 135 -9.93 9.32 12.48
N ARG A 136 -10.31 10.47 11.90
CA ARG A 136 -9.48 11.16 10.90
C ARG A 136 -8.16 11.60 11.50
N GLU A 137 -8.19 12.28 12.65
CA GLU A 137 -6.98 12.79 13.31
C GLU A 137 -6.02 11.65 13.68
N GLU A 138 -6.53 10.57 14.26
CA GLU A 138 -5.70 9.44 14.69
C GLU A 138 -5.21 8.61 13.50
N PHE A 139 -6.13 8.08 12.70
CA PHE A 139 -5.79 7.02 11.73
C PHE A 139 -5.23 7.54 10.42
N ILE A 140 -5.63 8.74 9.95
CA ILE A 140 -5.01 9.31 8.74
C ILE A 140 -3.58 9.70 9.05
N ARG A 141 -3.36 10.46 10.13
CA ARG A 141 -2.02 10.87 10.54
C ARG A 141 -1.15 9.66 10.81
N GLY A 142 -1.66 8.70 11.58
CA GLY A 142 -0.94 7.47 11.91
C GLY A 142 -0.56 6.61 10.70
N SER A 143 -1.42 6.56 9.69
CA SER A 143 -1.11 5.84 8.44
C SER A 143 -0.03 6.54 7.62
N LEU A 144 -0.02 7.88 7.64
CA LEU A 144 0.90 8.70 6.84
C LEU A 144 2.28 8.90 7.50
N ASP A 145 2.38 8.79 8.82
CA ASP A 145 3.66 8.82 9.56
C ASP A 145 4.21 7.42 9.85
N GLY A 146 3.43 6.36 9.56
CA GLY A 146 3.83 4.97 9.70
C GLY A 146 3.70 4.41 11.12
N THR A 147 3.08 5.14 12.05
CA THR A 147 2.78 4.63 13.40
C THR A 147 1.61 3.65 13.42
N HIS A 148 0.77 3.66 12.39
CA HIS A 148 -0.35 2.73 12.22
C HIS A 148 -0.22 1.94 10.92
N ILE A 149 -0.43 0.64 11.03
CA ILE A 149 -0.69 -0.24 9.89
C ILE A 149 -2.15 -0.66 9.98
N ILE A 150 -2.92 -0.37 8.94
CA ILE A 150 -4.36 -0.69 8.89
C ILE A 150 -4.58 -1.72 7.79
N SER A 151 -5.22 -2.83 8.15
CA SER A 151 -5.58 -3.90 7.23
C SER A 151 -7.08 -3.89 6.96
N PHE A 152 -7.46 -4.13 5.70
CA PHE A 152 -8.86 -4.34 5.33
C PHE A 152 -9.19 -5.84 5.36
N GLY A 153 -9.70 -6.31 6.50
CA GLY A 153 -10.08 -7.71 6.69
C GLY A 153 -11.44 -8.03 6.07
N LEU A 154 -11.49 -8.19 4.75
CA LEU A 154 -12.70 -8.57 4.03
C LEU A 154 -12.84 -10.09 3.92
N THR A 155 -11.92 -10.72 3.19
CA THR A 155 -11.89 -12.15 2.89
C THR A 155 -11.96 -13.00 4.15
N GLU A 156 -12.61 -14.16 4.04
CA GLU A 156 -12.71 -15.18 5.09
C GLU A 156 -12.38 -16.56 4.47
N PRO A 157 -12.04 -17.59 5.26
CA PRO A 157 -11.64 -18.90 4.74
C PRO A 157 -12.65 -19.53 3.78
N ASN A 158 -13.95 -19.30 4.01
CA ASN A 158 -15.05 -19.82 3.19
C ASN A 158 -15.63 -18.78 2.21
N HIS A 159 -15.23 -17.50 2.30
CA HIS A 159 -15.87 -16.39 1.57
C HIS A 159 -14.82 -15.47 0.93
N GLY A 160 -14.71 -15.55 -0.40
CA GLY A 160 -13.87 -14.67 -1.22
C GLY A 160 -14.71 -13.79 -2.15
N SER A 161 -15.04 -14.32 -3.34
CA SER A 161 -15.79 -13.57 -4.36
C SER A 161 -17.21 -13.16 -3.92
N ASP A 162 -17.82 -13.92 -3.01
CA ASP A 162 -19.13 -13.60 -2.43
C ASP A 162 -18.99 -13.00 -1.03
N ALA A 163 -18.46 -11.77 -0.97
CA ALA A 163 -18.29 -11.04 0.28
C ALA A 163 -19.61 -10.69 0.99
N THR A 164 -20.77 -10.91 0.35
CA THR A 164 -22.08 -10.65 0.98
C THR A 164 -22.51 -11.78 1.92
N HIS A 165 -21.87 -12.95 1.81
CA HIS A 165 -22.16 -14.14 2.62
C HIS A 165 -21.15 -14.38 3.75
N MET A 166 -20.34 -13.37 4.10
CA MET A 166 -19.42 -13.42 5.25
C MET A 166 -20.07 -14.00 6.50
N GLU A 167 -19.30 -14.72 7.31
CA GLU A 167 -19.65 -15.36 8.58
C GLU A 167 -19.28 -14.49 9.79
N THR A 168 -18.29 -13.60 9.69
CA THR A 168 -17.95 -12.69 10.80
C THR A 168 -19.16 -11.84 11.18
N ARG A 169 -19.52 -11.83 12.47
CA ARG A 169 -20.63 -11.04 13.02
C ARG A 169 -20.14 -10.07 14.06
N ALA A 170 -20.79 -8.91 14.11
CA ALA A 170 -20.63 -7.94 15.19
C ALA A 170 -21.98 -7.74 15.88
N ALA A 171 -22.01 -7.92 17.20
CA ALA A 171 -23.17 -7.64 18.04
C ALA A 171 -22.81 -6.60 19.11
N ARG A 172 -23.74 -5.67 19.40
CA ARG A 172 -23.54 -4.72 20.50
C ARG A 172 -23.46 -5.48 21.82
N GLU A 173 -22.46 -5.18 22.64
CA GLU A 173 -22.26 -5.82 23.93
C GLU A 173 -21.62 -4.83 24.91
N THR A 174 -21.91 -4.99 26.21
CA THR A 174 -21.24 -4.25 27.28
C THR A 174 -20.42 -5.23 28.10
N ARG A 175 -19.09 -5.04 28.17
CA ARG A 175 -18.19 -5.83 29.02
C ARG A 175 -17.56 -4.94 30.07
N SER A 176 -17.62 -5.35 31.33
CA SER A 176 -17.03 -4.60 32.46
C SER A 176 -17.45 -3.12 32.50
N GLY A 177 -18.70 -2.83 32.15
CA GLY A 177 -19.25 -1.46 32.12
C GLY A 177 -18.92 -0.63 30.87
N VAL A 178 -18.15 -1.18 29.91
CA VAL A 178 -17.80 -0.50 28.66
C VAL A 178 -18.67 -1.02 27.52
N ALA A 179 -19.45 -0.15 26.88
CA ALA A 179 -20.24 -0.49 25.71
C ALA A 179 -19.34 -0.57 24.46
N GLY A 180 -19.55 -1.60 23.64
CA GLY A 180 -18.79 -1.83 22.42
C GLY A 180 -19.45 -2.86 21.51
N TRP A 181 -18.61 -3.54 20.72
CA TRP A 181 -19.02 -4.62 19.83
C TRP A 181 -18.27 -5.89 20.20
N ARG A 182 -18.99 -7.00 20.32
CA ARG A 182 -18.41 -8.34 20.27
C ARG A 182 -18.30 -8.76 18.82
N ILE A 183 -17.09 -9.09 18.39
CA ILE A 183 -16.81 -9.58 17.03
C ILE A 183 -16.49 -11.07 17.16
N ASP A 184 -17.28 -11.90 16.48
CA ASP A 184 -17.10 -13.35 16.42
C ASP A 184 -16.93 -13.74 14.94
N GLY A 185 -15.80 -14.37 14.58
CA GLY A 185 -15.48 -14.75 13.20
C GLY A 185 -13.99 -14.96 12.96
N GLU A 186 -13.61 -15.06 11.69
CA GLU A 186 -12.24 -15.29 11.22
C GLU A 186 -12.00 -14.56 9.89
N LYS A 187 -10.72 -14.34 9.57
CA LYS A 187 -10.22 -13.68 8.36
C LYS A 187 -9.09 -14.48 7.76
#